data_AF-G9HVN9-F1
#
_entry.id   AF-G9HVN9-F1
#
_cell.length_a   1.000
_cell.length_b   1.000
_cell.length_c   1.000
_cell.angle_alpha   90.00
_cell.angle_beta   90.00
_cell.angle_gamma   90.00
#
_symmetry.space_group_name_H-M   'P 1'
#
loop_
_entity.id
_entity.type
_entity.pdbx_description
1 polymer ?
#
loop_
_entity_poly.entity_id
_entity_poly.type
_entity_poly.pdbx_seq_one_letter_code
_entity_poly.pdbx_strand_id
1 'polypeptide(L)'
;GESELVSGFNVEYAAGPFAMFFLAEYANILLMNSLSCTLFMSPSILQDPENFPMNMMAKTTLLSMGFLWVRASYPRFRYDQLMHLLWKQFLPITLALCL
;
A
#
# COMPACT_ATOMS: atom_id res chain seq x y z
N GLY A 1 21.37 -4.96 11.09
CA GLY A 1 20.71 -6.15 11.65
C GLY A 1 19.74 -6.74 10.66
N GLU A 2 18.45 -6.44 10.78
CA GLU A 2 17.41 -7.09 9.96
C GLU A 2 17.32 -6.50 8.54
N SER A 3 17.85 -5.29 8.34
CA SER A 3 17.96 -4.62 7.04
C SER A 3 19.05 -5.17 6.13
N GLU A 4 20.08 -5.83 6.66
CA GLU A 4 21.14 -6.44 5.83
C GLU A 4 20.75 -7.84 5.30
N LEU A 5 19.86 -8.56 5.99
CA LEU A 5 19.34 -9.85 5.51
C LEU A 5 18.22 -9.71 4.49
N VAL A 6 17.42 -8.63 4.54
CA VAL A 6 16.28 -8.43 3.63
C VAL A 6 16.64 -7.57 2.41
N SER A 7 17.72 -6.79 2.45
CA SER A 7 18.18 -5.98 1.30
C SER A 7 19.29 -6.61 0.46
N GLY A 8 19.59 -7.91 0.64
CA GLY A 8 20.61 -8.62 -0.14
C GLY A 8 20.42 -8.46 -1.66
N PHE A 9 19.18 -8.46 -2.14
CA PHE A 9 18.87 -8.26 -3.56
C PHE A 9 19.29 -6.88 -4.08
N ASN A 10 19.31 -5.84 -3.24
CA ASN A 10 19.78 -4.51 -3.65
C ASN A 10 21.31 -4.46 -3.83
N VAL A 11 22.05 -5.41 -3.25
CA VAL A 11 23.51 -5.50 -3.34
C VAL A 11 23.93 -6.34 -4.55
N GLU A 12 23.10 -7.30 -4.97
CA GLU A 12 23.41 -8.24 -6.06
C GLU A 12 23.12 -7.67 -7.46
N TYR A 13 22.19 -6.74 -7.60
CA TYR A 13 21.79 -6.16 -8.89
C TYR A 13 22.33 -4.74 -9.10
N ALA A 14 23.11 -4.53 -10.16
CA ALA A 14 23.66 -3.22 -10.51
C ALA A 14 22.78 -2.43 -11.51
N ALA A 15 22.61 -1.13 -11.24
CA ALA A 15 22.06 -0.10 -12.14
C ALA A 15 20.64 -0.34 -12.72
N GLY A 16 20.50 -1.17 -13.76
CA GLY A 16 19.26 -1.33 -14.52
C GLY A 16 18.16 -2.10 -13.77
N PRO A 17 18.40 -3.36 -13.36
CA PRO A 17 17.43 -4.16 -12.62
C PRO A 17 17.12 -3.57 -11.24
N PHE A 18 18.08 -2.87 -10.61
CA PHE A 18 17.86 -2.11 -9.38
C PHE A 18 16.77 -1.06 -9.55
N ALA A 19 16.83 -0.26 -10.62
CA ALA A 19 15.81 0.76 -10.91
C ALA A 19 14.41 0.15 -11.11
N MET A 20 14.33 -1.03 -11.74
CA MET A 20 13.07 -1.74 -11.95
C MET A 20 12.44 -2.22 -10.64
N PHE A 21 13.22 -2.61 -9.63
CA PHE A 21 12.67 -2.97 -8.31
C PHE A 21 12.04 -1.77 -7.59
N PHE A 22 12.68 -0.60 -7.60
CA PHE A 22 12.05 0.60 -7.03
C PHE A 22 10.79 0.99 -7.79
N LEU A 23 10.85 0.98 -9.12
CA LEU A 23 9.68 1.29 -9.94
C LEU A 23 8.53 0.34 -9.63
N ALA A 24 8.80 -0.96 -9.51
CA ALA A 24 7.81 -1.96 -9.16
C ALA A 24 7.22 -1.76 -7.75
N GLU A 25 8.03 -1.43 -6.74
CA GLU A 25 7.54 -1.13 -5.38
C GLU A 25 6.58 0.07 -5.39
N TYR A 26 6.97 1.17 -6.04
CA TYR A 26 6.12 2.37 -6.13
C TYR A 26 4.87 2.14 -6.99
N ALA A 27 4.98 1.38 -8.08
CA ALA A 27 3.84 0.99 -8.89
C ALA A 27 2.84 0.14 -8.08
N ASN A 28 3.32 -0.78 -7.25
CA ASN A 28 2.47 -1.60 -6.39
C ASN A 28 1.74 -0.76 -5.33
N ILE A 29 2.42 0.22 -4.72
CA ILE A 29 1.78 1.17 -3.78
C ILE A 29 0.64 1.93 -4.49
N LEU A 30 0.87 2.42 -5.71
CA LEU A 30 -0.13 3.17 -6.45
C LEU A 30 -1.32 2.28 -6.88
N LEU A 31 -1.03 1.06 -7.33
CA LEU A 31 -2.04 0.06 -7.70
C LEU A 31 -2.91 -0.33 -6.50
N MET A 32 -2.32 -0.54 -5.33
CA MET A 32 -3.10 -0.94 -4.15
C MET A 32 -3.97 0.20 -3.63
N ASN A 33 -3.50 1.45 -3.74
CA ASN A 33 -4.32 2.63 -3.43
C ASN A 33 -5.46 2.83 -4.43
N SER A 34 -5.24 2.56 -5.73
CA SER A 34 -6.30 2.64 -6.74
C SER A 34 -7.37 1.56 -6.54
N LEU A 35 -6.99 0.32 -6.25
CA LEU A 35 -7.92 -0.76 -5.90
C LEU A 35 -8.69 -0.47 -4.61
N SER A 36 -8.03 0.05 -3.58
CA SER A 36 -8.71 0.40 -2.32
C SER A 36 -9.72 1.53 -2.53
N CYS A 37 -9.38 2.51 -3.37
CA CYS A 37 -10.30 3.59 -3.72
C CYS A 37 -11.54 3.09 -4.46
N THR A 38 -11.40 2.14 -5.38
CA THR A 38 -12.55 1.59 -6.14
C THR A 38 -13.43 0.71 -5.28
N LEU A 39 -12.85 -0.14 -4.42
CA LEU A 39 -13.60 -1.07 -3.58
C LEU A 39 -14.31 -0.40 -2.40
N PHE A 40 -13.63 0.50 -1.67
CA PHE A 40 -14.18 1.07 -0.43
C PHE A 40 -14.77 2.47 -0.62
N MET A 41 -14.14 3.31 -1.44
CA MET A 41 -14.46 4.73 -1.55
C MET A 41 -15.20 5.09 -2.84
N SER A 42 -15.68 4.09 -3.57
CA SER A 42 -16.32 4.11 -4.90
C SER A 42 -16.51 5.51 -5.50
N PRO A 43 -15.84 5.84 -6.63
CA PRO A 43 -16.16 7.06 -7.35
C PRO A 43 -17.60 6.94 -7.83
N SER A 44 -18.43 7.93 -7.52
CA SER A 44 -19.88 7.92 -7.69
C SER A 44 -20.28 7.83 -9.17
N ILE A 45 -20.22 6.63 -9.74
CA ILE A 45 -20.58 6.32 -11.13
C ILE A 45 -21.98 6.83 -11.48
N LEU A 46 -22.88 6.80 -10.49
CA LEU A 46 -24.29 7.14 -10.64
C LEU A 46 -24.57 8.65 -10.55
N GLN A 47 -23.67 9.46 -9.98
CA GLN A 47 -23.94 10.88 -9.77
C GLN A 47 -23.45 11.74 -10.95
N ASP A 48 -22.24 11.49 -11.47
CA ASP A 48 -21.66 12.26 -12.57
C ASP A 48 -20.70 11.40 -13.42
N PRO A 49 -21.13 10.83 -14.57
CA PRO A 49 -20.25 9.99 -15.40
C PRO A 49 -19.09 10.75 -16.04
N GLU A 50 -19.25 12.06 -16.32
CA GLU A 50 -18.20 12.89 -16.93
C GLU A 50 -17.05 13.19 -15.97
N ASN A 51 -17.34 13.33 -14.66
CA ASN A 51 -16.37 13.64 -13.63
C ASN A 51 -15.76 12.39 -12.96
N PHE A 52 -16.17 11.19 -13.39
CA PHE A 52 -15.69 9.92 -12.85
C PHE A 52 -14.15 9.80 -12.82
N PRO A 53 -13.39 10.02 -13.92
CA PRO A 53 -11.94 9.85 -13.90
C PRO A 53 -11.26 10.86 -12.97
N MET A 54 -11.74 12.11 -12.94
CA MET A 54 -11.17 13.16 -12.09
C MET A 54 -11.42 12.86 -10.61
N ASN A 55 -12.62 12.42 -10.25
CA ASN A 55 -12.98 12.04 -8.88
C ASN A 55 -12.17 10.83 -8.41
N MET A 56 -12.00 9.83 -9.27
CA MET A 56 -11.14 8.68 -8.98
C MET A 56 -9.69 9.12 -8.75
N MET A 57 -9.09 9.92 -9.64
CA MET A 57 -7.71 10.41 -9.50
C MET A 57 -7.53 11.27 -8.23
N ALA A 58 -8.50 12.12 -7.89
CA ALA A 58 -8.44 12.94 -6.69
C ALA A 58 -8.46 12.08 -5.41
N LYS A 59 -9.32 11.06 -5.36
CA LYS A 59 -9.40 10.15 -4.20
C LYS A 59 -8.15 9.27 -4.08
N THR A 60 -7.62 8.75 -5.19
CA THR A 60 -6.40 7.94 -5.16
C THR A 60 -5.17 8.73 -4.75
N THR A 61 -5.05 9.98 -5.20
CA THR A 61 -3.96 10.88 -4.77
C THR A 61 -4.06 11.26 -3.30
N LEU A 62 -5.27 11.47 -2.78
CA LEU A 62 -5.48 11.71 -1.35
C LEU A 62 -5.06 10.50 -0.50
N LEU A 63 -5.41 9.28 -0.93
CA LEU A 63 -4.99 8.04 -0.25
C LEU A 63 -3.47 7.84 -0.31
N SER A 64 -2.85 8.06 -1.47
CA SER A 64 -1.39 7.90 -1.62
C SER A 64 -0.61 8.91 -0.80
N MET A 65 -1.10 10.15 -0.66
CA MET A 65 -0.53 11.15 0.25
C MET A 65 -0.60 10.69 1.71
N GLY A 66 -1.72 10.09 2.13
CA GLY A 66 -1.84 9.49 3.45
C GLY A 66 -0.82 8.37 3.68
N PHE A 67 -0.63 7.48 2.71
CA PHE A 67 0.34 6.38 2.79
C PHE A 67 1.79 6.91 2.90
N LEU A 68 2.15 7.93 2.11
CA LEU A 68 3.45 8.58 2.20
C LEU A 68 3.66 9.27 3.54
N TRP A 69 2.62 9.92 4.09
CA TRP A 69 2.68 10.54 5.42
C TRP A 69 2.91 9.49 6.51
N VAL A 70 2.15 8.38 6.52
CA VAL A 70 2.34 7.29 7.48
C VAL A 70 3.77 6.73 7.39
N ARG A 71 4.30 6.53 6.18
CA ARG A 71 5.69 6.07 5.96
C ARG A 71 6.73 7.06 6.52
N ALA A 72 6.45 8.36 6.48
CA ALA A 72 7.34 9.39 7.00
C ALA A 72 7.26 9.56 8.53
N SER A 73 6.08 9.35 9.12
CA SER A 73 5.84 9.63 10.55
C SER A 73 6.12 8.45 11.49
N TYR A 74 5.92 7.20 11.05
CA TYR A 74 6.03 6.05 11.94
C TYR A 74 7.42 5.38 11.88
N PRO A 75 8.03 5.06 13.04
CA PRO A 75 9.25 4.26 13.10
C PRO A 75 8.96 2.81 12.67
N ARG A 76 9.98 2.14 12.15
CA ARG A 76 9.85 0.76 11.66
C ARG A 76 9.49 -0.21 12.79
N PHE A 77 8.44 -0.99 12.60
CA PHE A 77 8.10 -2.12 13.48
C PHE A 77 8.97 -3.34 13.19
N ARG A 78 9.29 -4.11 14.24
CA ARG A 78 10.00 -5.38 14.10
C ARG A 78 9.07 -6.45 13.54
N TYR A 79 9.62 -7.40 12.78
CA TYR A 79 8.84 -8.47 12.12
C TYR A 79 7.96 -9.27 13.10
N ASP A 80 8.49 -9.59 14.28
CA ASP A 80 7.76 -10.33 15.32
C ASP A 80 6.47 -9.62 15.77
N GLN A 81 6.53 -8.28 15.89
CA GLN A 81 5.40 -7.45 16.30
C GLN A 81 4.35 -7.36 15.18
N LEU A 82 4.82 -7.24 13.93
CA LEU A 82 3.95 -7.21 12.74
C LEU A 82 3.19 -8.54 12.58
N MET A 83 3.87 -9.68 12.75
CA MET A 83 3.22 -10.99 12.70
C MET A 83 2.22 -11.18 13.82
N HIS A 84 2.53 -10.74 15.04
CA HIS A 84 1.58 -10.80 16.14
C HIS A 84 0.30 -10.00 15.86
N LEU A 85 0.45 -8.78 15.32
CA LEU A 85 -0.66 -7.89 15.02
C LEU A 85 -1.55 -8.48 13.89
N LEU A 86 -0.95 -8.98 12.82
CA LEU A 86 -1.67 -9.61 11.70
C LEU A 86 -2.43 -10.85 12.15
N TRP A 87 -1.77 -11.76 12.85
CA TRP A 87 -2.32 -13.09 13.16
C TRP A 87 -3.27 -13.09 14.35
N LYS A 88 -2.97 -12.31 15.41
CA LYS A 88 -3.79 -12.34 16.62
C LYS A 88 -4.89 -11.30 16.65
N GLN A 89 -4.75 -10.20 15.90
CA GLN A 89 -5.72 -9.12 15.93
C GLN A 89 -6.50 -9.02 14.62
N PHE A 90 -5.83 -8.84 13.48
CA PHE A 90 -6.56 -8.64 12.21
C PHE A 90 -7.32 -9.87 11.74
N LEU A 91 -6.71 -11.06 11.78
CA LEU A 91 -7.34 -12.28 11.28
C LEU A 91 -8.62 -12.66 12.05
N PRO A 92 -8.68 -12.62 13.40
CA PRO A 92 -9.92 -12.87 14.12
C PRO A 92 -11.00 -11.80 13.87
N ILE A 93 -10.61 -10.53 13.72
CA ILE A 93 -11.56 -9.43 13.47
C ILE A 93 -12.22 -9.58 12.10
N THR A 94 -11.47 -9.92 11.05
CA THR A 94 -12.05 -10.11 9.71
C THR A 94 -12.98 -11.31 9.66
N LEU A 95 -12.63 -12.42 10.32
CA LEU A 95 -13.52 -13.59 10.43
C LEU A 95 -14.80 -13.25 11.20
N ALA A 96 -14.71 -12.48 12.28
CA ALA A 96 -15.86 -12.06 13.08
C ALA A 96 -16.77 -11.06 12.35
N LEU A 97 -16.24 -10.28 11.40
CA LEU A 97 -17.05 -9.37 10.56
C LEU A 97 -17.73 -10.10 9.40
N CYS A 98 -17.17 -11.23 8.94
CA CYS A 98 -17.72 -12.04 7.86
C CYS A 98 -18.79 -13.05 8.32
N LEU A 99 -18.72 -13.48 9.58
CA LEU A 99 -19.73 -14.35 10.23
C LEU A 99 -20.87 -13.51 10.83
#